data_AF-A0A7Z0EN99-F1
#
_entry.id   AF-A0A7Z0EN99-F1
#
_cell.length_a   1.000
_cell.length_b   1.000
_cell.length_c   1.000
_cell.angle_alpha   90.00
_cell.angle_beta   90.00
_cell.angle_gamma   90.00
#
_symmetry.space_group_name_H-M   'P 1'
#
loop_
_entity.id
_entity.type
_entity.pdbx_description
1 polymer ?
#
loop_
_entity_poly.entity_id
_entity_poly.type
_entity_poly.pdbx_seq_one_letter_code
_entity_poly.pdbx_strand_id
1 'polypeptide(L)'
;MSGQRVLMVIGAGGTGEAIARRQGPGSTVVPSDLDEGLLGTLGGVAEAAAFLLSPGSSLVTGTDLPVDGGAVAAVRTGALSAHA
;
A
#
# COMPACT_ATOMS: atom_id res chain seq x y z
N MET A 1 16.80 -0.22 -18.14
CA MET A 1 15.58 -0.71 -17.48
C MET A 1 14.81 0.52 -17.01
N SER A 2 13.65 0.81 -17.61
CA SER A 2 12.82 1.93 -17.16
C SER A 2 12.16 1.52 -15.84
N GLY A 3 12.56 2.14 -14.73
CA GLY A 3 12.00 1.85 -13.41
C GLY A 3 10.54 2.26 -13.35
N GLN A 4 9.66 1.37 -12.89
CA GLN A 4 8.24 1.67 -12.74
C GLN A 4 8.07 2.70 -11.62
N ARG A 5 7.48 3.86 -11.94
CA ARG A 5 7.11 4.86 -10.93
C ARG A 5 5.76 4.49 -10.34
N VAL A 6 5.61 4.56 -9.03
CA VAL A 6 4.33 4.35 -8.33
C VAL A 6 3.96 5.64 -7.61
N LEU A 7 2.72 6.09 -7.77
CA LEU A 7 2.16 7.27 -7.12
C LEU A 7 0.98 6.86 -6.24
N MET A 8 1.17 6.90 -4.93
CA MET A 8 0.11 6.74 -3.93
C MET A 8 -0.65 8.07 -3.77
N VAL A 9 -1.97 8.03 -3.84
CA VAL A 9 -2.85 9.19 -3.63
C VAL A 9 -3.81 8.89 -2.50
N ILE A 10 -3.73 9.71 -1.45
CA ILE A 10 -4.51 9.55 -0.23
C ILE A 10 -5.67 10.55 -0.23
N GLY A 11 -6.89 10.02 -0.03
CA GLY A 11 -8.17 10.74 -0.06
C GLY A 11 -8.78 10.83 -1.46
N ALA A 12 -9.90 10.16 -1.69
CA ALA A 12 -10.77 10.29 -2.84
C ALA A 12 -11.61 11.57 -2.71
N GLY A 13 -10.93 12.70 -2.91
CA GLY A 13 -11.55 14.02 -2.98
C GLY A 13 -10.89 14.89 -4.03
N GLY A 14 -11.38 16.12 -4.21
CA GLY A 14 -10.90 17.02 -5.27
C GLY A 14 -9.38 17.22 -5.28
N THR A 15 -8.74 17.25 -4.10
CA THR A 15 -7.28 17.36 -3.98
C THR A 15 -6.54 16.09 -4.40
N GLY A 16 -7.03 14.92 -3.99
CA GLY A 16 -6.43 13.63 -4.35
C GLY A 16 -6.51 13.39 -5.86
N GLU A 17 -7.69 13.63 -6.45
CA GLU A 17 -7.82 13.57 -7.91
C GLU A 17 -6.92 14.57 -8.63
N ALA A 18 -6.78 15.80 -8.14
CA ALA A 18 -5.90 16.79 -8.76
C ALA A 18 -4.41 16.37 -8.71
N ILE A 19 -3.99 15.68 -7.65
CA ILE A 19 -2.65 15.12 -7.52
C ILE A 19 -2.47 13.94 -8.48
N ALA A 20 -3.43 13.01 -8.52
CA ALA A 20 -3.43 11.88 -9.45
C ALA A 20 -3.32 12.35 -10.91
N ARG A 21 -4.12 13.36 -11.30
CA ARG A 21 -4.11 13.92 -12.67
C ARG A 21 -2.79 14.60 -13.01
N ARG A 22 -2.16 15.29 -12.05
CA ARG A 22 -0.92 16.05 -12.30
C ARG A 22 0.33 15.17 -12.31
N GLN A 23 0.39 14.16 -11.44
CA GLN A 23 1.62 13.37 -11.19
C GLN A 23 1.50 11.90 -11.64
N GLY A 24 0.29 11.44 -11.95
CA GLY A 24 0.00 10.09 -12.40
C GLY A 24 0.56 9.69 -13.78
N PRO A 25 0.80 10.61 -14.74
CA PRO A 25 1.39 10.22 -16.02
C PRO A 25 2.73 9.48 -15.84
N GLY A 26 2.80 8.27 -16.41
CA GLY A 26 3.97 7.39 -16.31
C GLY A 26 4.15 6.72 -14.95
N SER A 27 3.13 6.76 -14.09
CA SER A 27 3.14 6.14 -12.77
C SER A 27 1.95 5.19 -12.60
N THR A 28 2.13 4.08 -11.89
CA THR A 28 1.00 3.29 -11.38
C THR A 28 0.36 4.06 -10.24
N VAL A 29 -0.89 4.51 -10.40
CA VAL A 29 -1.59 5.33 -9.41
C VAL A 29 -2.44 4.45 -8.50
N VAL A 30 -2.30 4.61 -7.18
CA VAL A 30 -3.04 3.86 -6.16
C VAL A 30 -3.85 4.83 -5.28
N PRO A 31 -5.19 4.89 -5.41
CA PRO A 31 -6.04 5.69 -4.54
C PRO A 31 -6.35 4.97 -3.22
N SER A 32 -6.38 5.67 -2.09
CA SER A 32 -6.83 5.14 -0.78
C SER A 32 -7.52 6.20 0.08
N ASP A 33 -8.68 5.86 0.64
CA ASP A 33 -9.41 6.65 1.67
C ASP A 33 -9.03 6.19 3.09
N LEU A 34 -9.03 7.09 4.10
CA LEU A 34 -8.45 6.79 5.42
C LEU A 34 -9.38 6.87 6.64
N ASP A 35 -9.18 5.92 7.57
CA ASP A 35 -9.56 5.92 9.00
C ASP A 35 -8.30 5.84 9.90
N GLU A 36 -8.39 6.19 11.19
CA GLU A 36 -7.24 6.36 12.12
C GLU A 36 -6.37 5.10 12.36
N GLY A 37 -6.94 3.89 12.23
CA GLY A 37 -6.15 2.64 12.25
C GLY A 37 -5.19 2.49 11.06
N LEU A 38 -5.40 3.29 10.01
CA LEU A 38 -4.71 3.18 8.73
C LEU A 38 -3.42 4.02 8.66
N LEU A 39 -3.19 4.98 9.57
CA LEU A 39 -1.91 5.73 9.58
C LEU A 39 -0.71 4.80 9.87
N GLY A 40 -0.89 3.80 10.73
CA GLY A 40 0.09 2.74 10.96
C GLY A 40 0.26 1.81 9.76
N THR A 41 -0.86 1.46 9.10
CA THR A 41 -0.86 0.67 7.85
C THR A 41 -0.16 1.40 6.71
N LEU A 42 -0.35 2.70 6.56
CA LEU A 42 0.28 3.52 5.51
C LEU A 42 1.80 3.56 5.65
N GLY A 43 2.30 3.74 6.88
CA GLY A 43 3.73 3.62 7.16
C GLY A 43 4.26 2.24 6.75
N GLY A 44 3.55 1.17 7.13
CA GLY A 44 3.88 -0.19 6.74
C GLY A 44 3.91 -0.41 5.22
N VAL A 45 2.94 0.14 4.48
CA VAL A 45 2.85 0.01 3.01
C VAL A 45 3.99 0.78 2.34
N ALA A 46 4.29 1.99 2.82
CA ALA A 46 5.40 2.78 2.29
C ALA A 46 6.75 2.09 2.50
N GLU A 47 7.00 1.53 3.69
CA GLU A 47 8.21 0.76 3.99
C GLU A 47 8.30 -0.54 3.18
N ALA A 48 7.19 -1.27 3.02
CA ALA A 48 7.13 -2.46 2.18
C ALA A 48 7.44 -2.13 0.71
N ALA A 49 6.87 -1.04 0.18
CA ALA A 49 7.16 -0.57 -1.16
C ALA A 49 8.63 -0.12 -1.30
N ALA A 50 9.18 0.59 -0.31
CA ALA A 50 10.57 0.99 -0.30
C ALA A 50 11.52 -0.22 -0.33
N PHE A 51 11.22 -1.28 0.43
CA PHE A 51 11.96 -2.55 0.38
C PHE A 51 11.87 -3.21 -1.01
N LEU A 52 10.67 -3.34 -1.58
CA LEU A 52 10.45 -3.94 -2.90
C LEU A 52 11.11 -3.16 -4.05
N LEU A 53 11.36 -1.86 -3.85
CA LEU A 53 12.10 -1.02 -4.80
C LEU A 53 13.61 -1.04 -4.56
N SER A 54 14.07 -1.62 -3.45
CA SER A 54 15.49 -1.72 -3.10
C SER A 54 16.16 -2.93 -3.76
N PRO A 55 17.50 -2.93 -3.92
CA PRO A 55 18.26 -4.10 -4.35
C PRO A 55 18.08 -5.35 -3.45
N GLY A 56 17.68 -5.14 -2.19
CA GLY A 56 17.47 -6.21 -1.21
C GLY A 56 16.29 -7.13 -1.53
N SER A 57 15.40 -6.74 -2.44
CA SER A 57 14.24 -7.54 -2.85
C SER A 57 14.47 -8.41 -4.09
N SER A 58 15.72 -8.56 -4.55
CA SER A 58 16.05 -9.24 -5.83
C SER A 58 15.55 -10.69 -5.96
N LEU A 59 15.24 -11.36 -4.84
CA LEU A 59 14.68 -12.72 -4.80
C LEU A 59 13.17 -12.75 -4.48
N VAL A 60 12.52 -11.61 -4.34
CA VAL A 60 11.09 -11.50 -4.01
C VAL A 60 10.33 -11.11 -5.26
N THR A 61 9.62 -12.07 -5.85
CA THR A 61 8.81 -11.88 -7.07
C THR A 61 7.58 -12.80 -7.06
N GLY A 62 6.54 -12.44 -7.80
CA GLY A 62 5.33 -13.25 -7.98
C GLY A 62 4.56 -13.56 -6.70
N THR A 63 4.72 -12.74 -5.65
CA THR A 63 4.14 -12.98 -4.32
C THR A 63 3.27 -11.80 -3.91
N ASP A 64 2.13 -12.10 -3.29
CA ASP A 64 1.30 -11.14 -2.58
C ASP A 64 1.87 -10.91 -1.17
N LEU A 65 2.25 -9.67 -0.85
CA LEU A 65 2.80 -9.29 0.45
C LEU A 65 1.71 -8.60 1.31
N PRO A 66 1.12 -9.29 2.31
CA PRO A 66 0.13 -8.68 3.17
C PRO A 66 0.76 -7.63 4.10
N VAL A 67 0.15 -6.44 4.16
CA VAL A 67 0.58 -5.32 5.02
C VAL A 67 -0.59 -4.93 5.92
N ASP A 68 -0.96 -5.80 6.83
CA ASP A 68 -2.18 -5.71 7.65
C ASP A 68 -1.90 -5.76 9.17
N GLY A 69 -0.62 -5.68 9.56
CA GLY A 69 -0.21 -5.79 10.96
C GLY A 69 -0.51 -7.17 11.59
N GLY A 70 -0.74 -8.21 10.78
CA GLY A 70 -1.12 -9.54 11.24
C GLY A 70 -2.63 -9.73 11.45
N ALA A 71 -3.48 -8.79 11.02
CA ALA A 71 -4.93 -8.87 11.19
C ALA A 71 -5.54 -10.13 10.54
N VAL A 72 -5.18 -10.46 9.30
CA VAL A 72 -5.67 -11.68 8.61
C VAL A 72 -5.19 -12.92 9.34
N ALA A 73 -3.94 -12.94 9.80
CA ALA A 73 -3.41 -14.07 10.58
C ALA A 73 -4.18 -14.25 11.89
N ALA A 74 -4.43 -13.16 12.62
CA ALA A 74 -5.16 -13.18 13.87
C ALA A 74 -6.62 -13.64 13.70
N VAL A 75 -7.28 -13.27 12.60
CA VAL A 75 -8.61 -13.81 12.26
C VAL A 75 -8.53 -15.31 11.95
N ARG A 76 -7.56 -15.74 11.12
CA ARG A 76 -7.40 -17.15 10.73
C ARG A 76 -7.05 -18.07 11.89
N THR A 77 -6.32 -17.58 12.89
CA THR A 77 -5.94 -18.34 14.08
C THR A 77 -6.94 -18.23 15.23
N GLY A 78 -7.99 -17.39 15.08
CA GLY A 78 -8.99 -17.16 16.11
C GLY A 78 -8.53 -16.25 17.26
N ALA A 79 -7.40 -15.55 17.10
CA ALA A 79 -6.94 -14.53 18.04
C ALA A 79 -7.76 -13.23 17.96
N LEU A 80 -8.41 -12.96 16.82
CA LEU A 80 -9.39 -11.89 16.64
C LEU A 80 -10.67 -12.43 15.99
N SER A 81 -11.82 -11.94 16.43
CA SER A 81 -13.11 -12.27 15.82
C SER A 81 -13.38 -11.34 14.63
N ALA A 82 -13.71 -11.90 13.47
CA ALA A 82 -14.26 -11.10 12.38
C ALA A 82 -15.62 -10.54 12.81
N HIS A 83 -15.81 -9.22 12.71
CA HIS A 83 -17.15 -8.64 12.83
C HIS A 83 -17.96 -9.01 11.59
N ALA A 84 -19.14 -9.61 11.82
CA ALA A 84 -20.11 -9.95 10.78
C ALA A 84 -20.94 -8.72 10.38
#